data_AF-A0A9E3MF27-F1
#
_entry.id   AF-A0A9E3MF27-F1
#
_cell.length_a   1.000
_cell.length_b   1.000
_cell.length_c   1.000
_cell.angle_alpha   90.00
_cell.angle_beta   90.00
_cell.angle_gamma   90.00
#
_symmetry.space_group_name_H-M   'P 1'
#
loop_
_entity.id
_entity.type
_entity.pdbx_description
1 polymer ?
#
loop_
_entity_poly.entity_id
_entity_poly.type
_entity_poly.pdbx_seq_one_letter_code
_entity_poly.pdbx_strand_id
1 'polypeptide(L)'
;MDTLTDNPHGAGTAGAQERTPMIRPDEDAPEHVKCRWWRNDLMEMTREQLAGLTGFSVSAIRDFESGTKDIDPASRKRYRTACAAVALGVQFNWLNASLKIERKMTITLDDL
;
A
#
# COMPACT_ATOMS: atom_id res chain seq x y z
N MET A 1 -35.87 36.71 -19.33
CA MET A 1 -34.55 37.20 -18.88
C MET A 1 -34.08 36.27 -17.78
N ASP A 2 -33.33 35.28 -18.24
CA ASP A 2 -32.13 34.66 -17.68
C ASP A 2 -31.94 34.56 -16.16
N THR A 3 -31.79 33.30 -15.74
CA THR A 3 -31.10 32.75 -14.57
C THR A 3 -29.81 33.47 -14.18
N LEU A 4 -29.50 33.52 -12.88
CA LEU A 4 -28.30 32.87 -12.30
C LEU A 4 -28.19 33.10 -10.78
N THR A 5 -28.24 31.97 -10.07
CA THR A 5 -27.81 31.77 -8.68
C THR A 5 -26.33 32.09 -8.52
N ASP A 6 -26.01 33.06 -7.66
CA ASP A 6 -24.66 33.28 -7.13
C ASP A 6 -24.54 32.53 -5.80
N ASN A 7 -23.78 31.43 -5.79
CA ASN A 7 -23.43 30.72 -4.57
C ASN A 7 -21.90 30.54 -4.58
N PRO A 8 -21.15 31.29 -3.76
CA PRO A 8 -19.69 31.24 -3.79
C PRO A 8 -19.17 30.02 -3.01
N HIS A 9 -18.40 29.20 -3.73
CA HIS A 9 -17.13 28.60 -3.31
C HIS A 9 -17.01 28.00 -1.89
N GLY A 10 -16.78 26.69 -1.84
CA GLY A 10 -16.23 26.04 -0.66
C GLY A 10 -16.10 24.52 -0.70
N ALA A 11 -15.99 23.88 -1.86
CA ALA A 11 -15.62 22.46 -1.91
C ALA A 11 -14.11 22.35 -1.67
N GLY A 12 -13.72 22.30 -0.39
CA GLY A 12 -12.37 21.97 0.03
C GLY A 12 -11.98 20.60 -0.52
N THR A 13 -11.09 20.58 -1.50
CA THR A 13 -10.36 19.42 -1.95
C THR A 13 -9.47 18.94 -0.80
N ALA A 14 -9.99 17.98 -0.04
CA ALA A 14 -9.22 17.29 0.98
C ALA A 14 -8.11 16.46 0.31
N GLY A 15 -6.88 16.95 0.40
CA GLY A 15 -5.70 16.10 0.56
C GLY A 15 -5.12 15.47 -0.71
N ALA A 16 -4.88 16.25 -1.75
CA ALA A 16 -3.78 15.93 -2.66
C ALA A 16 -2.44 16.20 -1.91
N GLN A 17 -2.04 15.31 -1.00
CA GLN A 17 -0.64 15.25 -0.62
C GLN A 17 0.12 14.89 -1.89
N GLU A 18 0.91 15.84 -2.39
CA GLU A 18 1.76 15.72 -3.56
C GLU A 18 2.42 14.33 -3.58
N ARG A 19 2.08 13.55 -4.61
CA ARG A 19 2.79 12.32 -4.96
C ARG A 19 4.17 12.75 -5.44
N THR A 20 5.07 13.10 -4.52
CA THR A 20 6.47 13.34 -4.87
C THR A 20 7.03 12.00 -5.34
N PRO A 21 7.36 11.86 -6.64
CA PRO A 21 7.91 10.61 -7.15
C PRO A 21 9.21 10.30 -6.41
N MET A 22 9.38 9.05 -6.01
CA MET A 22 10.57 8.59 -5.33
C MET A 22 11.46 7.81 -6.29
N ILE A 23 12.78 8.08 -6.25
CA ILE A 23 13.76 7.23 -6.93
C ILE A 23 13.67 5.83 -6.32
N ARG A 24 13.77 4.81 -7.18
CA ARG A 24 13.81 3.41 -6.73
C ARG A 24 14.92 3.25 -5.69
N PRO A 25 14.60 2.81 -4.46
CA PRO A 25 15.60 2.63 -3.43
C PRO A 25 16.50 1.43 -3.74
N ASP A 26 17.73 1.49 -3.25
CA ASP A 26 18.68 0.37 -3.25
C ASP A 26 18.18 -0.78 -2.36
N GLU A 27 18.76 -1.98 -2.54
CA GLU A 27 18.32 -3.17 -1.80
C GLU A 27 18.56 -3.06 -0.29
N ASP A 28 19.63 -2.39 0.11
CA ASP A 28 20.05 -2.13 1.49
C ASP A 28 19.32 -0.95 2.14
N ALA A 29 18.51 -0.20 1.36
CA ALA A 29 17.73 0.90 1.89
C ALA A 29 16.78 0.44 3.03
N PRO A 30 16.50 1.30 4.02
CA PRO A 30 15.61 0.97 5.11
C PRO A 30 14.23 0.50 4.62
N GLU A 31 13.65 -0.48 5.32
CA GLU A 31 12.38 -1.10 4.93
C GLU A 31 11.24 -0.08 4.76
N HIS A 32 11.17 0.94 5.62
CA HIS A 32 10.13 1.97 5.53
C HIS A 32 10.21 2.80 4.23
N VAL A 33 11.42 3.03 3.70
CA VAL A 33 11.64 3.70 2.40
C VAL A 33 11.16 2.80 1.27
N LYS A 34 11.54 1.51 1.30
CA LYS A 34 11.11 0.51 0.32
C LYS A 34 9.59 0.35 0.29
N CYS A 35 8.94 0.30 1.46
CA CYS A 35 7.49 0.22 1.58
C CYS A 35 6.79 1.43 0.95
N ARG A 36 7.28 2.65 1.25
CA ARG A 36 6.69 3.87 0.72
C ARG A 36 6.84 3.95 -0.80
N TRP A 37 8.03 3.69 -1.34
CA TRP A 37 8.28 3.66 -2.78
C TRP A 37 7.42 2.59 -3.47
N TRP A 38 7.37 1.37 -2.92
CA TRP A 38 6.56 0.29 -3.49
C TRP A 38 5.09 0.69 -3.61
N ARG A 39 4.51 1.26 -2.55
CA ARG A 39 3.10 1.68 -2.56
C ARG A 39 2.88 2.82 -3.56
N ASN A 40 3.71 3.85 -3.50
CA ASN A 40 3.48 5.11 -4.19
C ASN A 40 3.88 5.07 -5.67
N ASP A 41 5.00 4.45 -6.00
CA ASP A 41 5.62 4.55 -7.32
C ASP A 41 5.51 3.24 -8.12
N LEU A 42 5.62 2.08 -7.46
CA LEU A 42 5.45 0.80 -8.17
C LEU A 42 3.98 0.41 -8.35
N MET A 43 3.19 0.58 -7.29
CA MET A 43 1.77 0.19 -7.27
C MET A 43 0.82 1.37 -7.51
N GLU A 44 1.36 2.60 -7.55
CA GLU A 44 0.62 3.85 -7.82
C GLU A 44 -0.62 4.08 -6.93
N MET A 45 -0.59 3.55 -5.70
CA MET A 45 -1.74 3.54 -4.79
C MET A 45 -1.56 4.49 -3.61
N THR A 46 -2.68 5.05 -3.17
CA THR A 46 -2.78 5.82 -1.92
C THR A 46 -2.74 4.90 -0.69
N ARG A 47 -2.56 5.46 0.51
CA ARG A 47 -2.57 4.66 1.74
C ARG A 47 -3.97 4.12 2.03
N GLU A 48 -5.00 4.87 1.67
CA GLU A 48 -6.42 4.56 1.78
C GLU A 48 -6.77 3.35 0.91
N GLN A 49 -6.28 3.32 -0.32
CA GLN A 49 -6.44 2.16 -1.21
C GLN A 49 -5.74 0.92 -0.65
N LEU A 50 -4.50 1.05 -0.18
CA LEU A 50 -3.77 -0.08 0.42
C LEU A 50 -4.47 -0.58 1.69
N ALA A 51 -5.00 0.32 2.53
CA ALA A 51 -5.76 -0.01 3.72
C ALA A 51 -6.98 -0.88 3.37
N GLY A 52 -7.75 -0.48 2.36
CA GLY A 52 -8.91 -1.25 1.89
C GLY A 52 -8.56 -2.66 1.39
N LEU A 53 -7.38 -2.85 0.81
CA LEU A 53 -6.95 -4.14 0.28
C LEU A 53 -6.30 -5.05 1.32
N THR A 54 -5.65 -4.48 2.33
CA THR A 54 -4.85 -5.24 3.31
C THR A 54 -5.57 -5.41 4.65
N GLY A 55 -6.61 -4.62 4.93
CA GLY A 55 -7.29 -4.59 6.22
C GLY A 55 -6.54 -3.82 7.32
N PHE A 56 -5.38 -3.24 7.03
CA PHE A 56 -4.70 -2.32 7.95
C PHE A 56 -5.36 -0.94 7.93
N SER A 57 -5.23 -0.19 9.03
CA SER A 57 -5.62 1.22 9.03
C SER A 57 -4.61 2.08 8.25
N VAL A 58 -5.08 3.21 7.72
CA VAL A 58 -4.21 4.23 7.09
C VAL A 58 -3.13 4.71 8.05
N SER A 59 -3.46 4.86 9.34
CA SER A 59 -2.50 5.24 10.39
C SER A 59 -1.40 4.20 10.57
N ALA A 60 -1.74 2.91 10.56
CA ALA A 60 -0.75 1.84 10.65
C ALA A 60 0.18 1.84 9.43
N ILE A 61 -0.38 1.98 8.22
CA ILE A 61 0.42 2.09 6.98
C ILE A 61 1.39 3.28 7.05
N ARG A 62 0.91 4.43 7.54
CA ARG A 62 1.77 5.61 7.76
C ARG A 62 2.91 5.31 8.74
N ASP A 63 2.64 4.60 9.82
CA ASP A 63 3.66 4.20 10.80
C ASP A 63 4.70 3.24 10.20
N PHE A 64 4.27 2.29 9.36
CA PHE A 64 5.19 1.39 8.65
C PHE A 64 6.14 2.14 7.70
N GLU A 65 5.67 3.22 7.07
CA GLU A 65 6.40 4.03 6.09
C GLU A 65 7.22 5.18 6.69
N SER A 66 6.91 5.62 7.91
CA SER A 66 7.61 6.75 8.51
C SER A 66 9.00 6.39 9.02
N GLY A 67 9.20 5.14 9.45
CA GLY A 67 10.43 4.71 10.13
C GLY A 67 10.60 5.33 11.53
N THR A 68 9.64 6.10 12.02
CA THR A 68 9.72 6.82 13.30
C THR A 68 9.28 5.98 14.49
N LYS A 69 8.64 4.84 14.25
CA LYS A 69 8.17 3.93 15.30
C LYS A 69 8.92 2.61 15.20
N ASP A 70 9.31 2.09 16.37
CA ASP A 70 9.69 0.70 16.51
C ASP A 70 8.45 -0.16 16.38
N ILE A 71 8.42 -0.95 15.30
CA ILE A 71 7.35 -1.88 15.00
C ILE A 71 7.88 -3.27 15.24
N ASP A 72 7.13 -4.07 15.99
CA ASP A 72 7.54 -5.43 16.30
C ASP A 72 7.75 -6.27 15.02
N PRO A 73 8.71 -7.20 15.01
CA PRO A 73 9.02 -8.01 13.83
C PRO A 73 7.84 -8.82 13.28
N ALA A 74 6.90 -9.25 14.14
CA ALA A 74 5.73 -10.02 13.70
C ALA A 74 4.73 -9.14 12.94
N SER A 75 4.51 -7.90 13.37
CA SER A 75 3.70 -6.92 12.65
C SER A 75 4.33 -6.52 11.32
N ARG A 76 5.67 -6.33 11.28
CA ARG A 76 6.40 -6.12 10.01
C ARG A 76 6.20 -7.29 9.05
N LYS A 77 6.34 -8.53 9.54
CA LYS A 77 6.12 -9.74 8.74
C LYS A 77 4.70 -9.80 8.17
N ARG A 78 3.68 -9.58 9.01
CA ARG A 78 2.27 -9.56 8.58
C ARG A 78 2.01 -8.49 7.52
N TYR A 79 2.55 -7.28 7.70
CA TYR A 79 2.42 -6.20 6.74
C TYR A 79 3.06 -6.56 5.39
N ARG A 80 4.28 -7.10 5.38
CA ARG A 80 4.93 -7.59 4.16
C ARG A 80 4.10 -8.64 3.43
N THR A 81 3.57 -9.63 4.16
CA THR A 81 2.74 -10.68 3.57
C THR A 81 1.45 -10.12 2.97
N ALA A 82 0.80 -9.18 3.64
CA ALA A 82 -0.38 -8.51 3.09
C ALA A 82 -0.06 -7.71 1.83
N CYS A 83 1.05 -6.96 1.81
CA CYS A 83 1.52 -6.25 0.62
C CYS A 83 1.83 -7.22 -0.54
N ALA A 84 2.47 -8.35 -0.25
CA ALA A 84 2.73 -9.40 -1.24
C ALA A 84 1.44 -9.97 -1.81
N ALA A 85 0.44 -10.28 -0.97
CA ALA A 85 -0.86 -10.75 -1.42
C ALA A 85 -1.54 -9.75 -2.37
N VAL A 86 -1.45 -8.45 -2.07
CA VAL A 86 -1.94 -7.37 -2.95
C VAL A 86 -1.16 -7.28 -4.25
N ALA A 87 0.18 -7.35 -4.20
CA ALA A 87 1.02 -7.31 -5.39
C ALA A 87 0.70 -8.44 -6.36
N LEU A 88 0.42 -9.63 -5.82
CA LEU A 88 0.21 -10.87 -6.57
C LEU A 88 -1.26 -11.12 -6.95
N GLY A 89 -2.21 -10.37 -6.38
CA GLY A 89 -3.64 -10.65 -6.56
C GLY A 89 -4.01 -12.02 -6.00
N VAL A 90 -3.50 -12.34 -4.80
CA VAL A 90 -3.70 -13.63 -4.16
C VAL A 90 -5.11 -13.74 -3.58
N GLN A 91 -5.79 -14.83 -3.90
CA GLN A 91 -7.00 -15.27 -3.22
C GLN A 91 -6.70 -16.55 -2.45
N PHE A 92 -7.00 -16.56 -1.15
CA PHE A 92 -6.77 -17.71 -0.28
C PHE A 92 -8.06 -18.50 -0.07
N ASN A 93 -8.00 -19.81 -0.29
CA ASN A 93 -9.08 -20.73 0.02
C ASN A 93 -8.79 -21.45 1.33
N TRP A 94 -9.63 -21.19 2.33
CA TRP A 94 -9.51 -21.73 3.68
C TRP A 94 -9.69 -23.25 3.76
N LEU A 95 -10.48 -23.85 2.87
CA LEU A 95 -10.84 -25.28 2.98
C LEU A 95 -9.69 -26.21 2.60
N ASN A 96 -8.85 -25.78 1.68
CA ASN A 96 -7.76 -26.60 1.13
C ASN A 96 -6.39 -25.94 1.26
N ALA A 97 -6.30 -24.81 1.97
CA ALA A 97 -5.10 -24.00 2.12
C ALA A 97 -4.40 -23.69 0.77
N SER A 98 -5.19 -23.42 -0.28
CA SER A 98 -4.66 -23.13 -1.61
C SER A 98 -4.68 -21.63 -1.95
N LEU A 99 -3.75 -21.22 -2.81
CA LEU A 99 -3.62 -19.85 -3.30
C LEU A 99 -3.96 -19.82 -4.80
N LYS A 100 -4.86 -18.93 -5.19
CA LYS A 100 -5.03 -18.53 -6.59
C LYS A 100 -4.29 -17.22 -6.80
N ILE A 101 -3.33 -17.22 -7.73
CA ILE A 101 -2.51 -16.07 -8.07
C ILE A 101 -2.97 -15.53 -9.43
N GLU A 102 -3.41 -14.27 -9.48
CA GLU A 102 -4.00 -13.68 -10.69
C GLU A 102 -2.99 -12.89 -11.53
N ARG A 103 -1.75 -12.74 -11.05
CA ARG A 103 -0.67 -12.03 -11.74
C ARG A 103 0.54 -12.93 -11.95
N LYS A 104 1.24 -12.76 -13.08
CA LYS A 104 2.46 -13.54 -13.37
C LYS A 104 3.52 -13.26 -12.31
N MET A 105 4.16 -14.31 -11.81
CA MET A 105 5.29 -14.21 -10.90
C MET A 105 6.27 -15.37 -11.05
N THR A 106 7.47 -15.20 -10.50
CA THR A 106 8.45 -16.25 -10.29
C THR A 106 8.33 -16.76 -8.87
N ILE A 107 8.17 -18.07 -8.70
CA ILE A 107 8.22 -18.73 -7.39
C ILE A 107 9.58 -19.40 -7.28
N THR A 108 10.33 -19.05 -6.25
CA THR A 108 11.54 -19.76 -5.84
C THR A 108 11.18 -20.59 -4.61
N LEU A 109 11.50 -21.87 -4.65
CA LEU A 109 11.38 -22.77 -3.51
C LEU A 109 12.80 -23.02 -3.03
N ASP A 110 13.08 -22.70 -1.77
CA ASP A 110 14.33 -23.09 -1.12
C ASP A 110 14.17 -24.52 -0.59
N ASP A 111 15.22 -25.32 -0.71
CA ASP A 111 15.26 -26.64 -0.07
C ASP A 111 15.22 -26.45 1.46
N LEU A 112 14.19 -27.02 2.10
CA LEU A 112 13.99 -27.00 3.55
C LEU A 112 14.76 -28.09 4.27
#